data_AF-A0A538LGY3-F1
#
_entry.id   AF-A0A538LGY3-F1
#
_cell.length_a   1.000
_cell.length_b   1.000
_cell.length_c   1.000
_cell.angle_alpha   90.00
_cell.angle_beta   90.00
_cell.angle_gamma   90.00
#
_symmetry.space_group_name_H-M   'P 1'
#
loop_
_entity.id
_entity.type
_entity.pdbx_description
1 polymer ?
#
loop_
_entity_poly.entity_id
_entity_poly.type
_entity_poly.pdbx_seq_one_letter_code
_entity_poly.pdbx_strand_id
1 'polypeptide(L)'
;MHLPRAIYGDRKEGRRLLPRGSRRPSEGHRQEDPLADGLAEGEVPRGLRVKRADPSRREPALVGHRAGPGLLLQQVPRRLLRAHRLPHRLAAREPSARVHGRAHLLRDEHEGQGAVLRRRPDVNESAVDFAVVGGKIRFGLNAVKNVGETACRAIVAARADGGPFASIWDFTERVDPQVVNKRALESLVKAGALPGSRKAMLEILDQALGSGNAAHDARRFGQGSIFDLGDEPQQVHYPTLSTEEYDKSELLHMEKESLGLYVSEHPLSAAKEQLRRKTDCGIAELERRRDGEIVVVGGLVATLKQLTTKKGEPMVFATLEDLTGSVEVVAFNSVYATARDLLVQDGVLVVKGRVDHKQMGETKLVALEISAFEATPERKEVRLKVDARIAPAGVVRELAAVVKDFPGEAPVYVDLVTSNGPKVLELGPSYRVKPVPDFFAEVKALLGEAAVL
;
A
#
# COMPACT_ATOMS: atom_id res chain seq x y z
N MET A 1 6.62 32.94 -52.27
CA MET A 1 6.49 34.41 -52.37
C MET A 1 6.89 35.04 -51.04
N HIS A 2 7.45 36.26 -51.08
CA HIS A 2 7.65 37.23 -49.97
C HIS A 2 8.22 36.81 -48.60
N LEU A 3 9.55 37.01 -48.49
CA LEU A 3 10.27 37.69 -47.38
C LEU A 3 10.06 39.23 -47.46
N PRO A 4 10.64 40.13 -46.60
CA PRO A 4 11.71 40.01 -45.56
C PRO A 4 11.23 40.45 -44.14
N ARG A 5 12.01 40.84 -43.11
CA ARG A 5 13.44 41.18 -42.81
C ARG A 5 13.70 40.82 -41.30
N ALA A 6 14.81 41.02 -40.56
CA ALA A 6 16.12 41.71 -40.64
C ALA A 6 17.16 40.90 -39.78
N ILE A 7 18.50 41.02 -39.78
CA ILE A 7 19.53 42.03 -40.15
C ILE A 7 19.84 43.02 -38.99
N TYR A 8 21.06 43.18 -38.42
CA TYR A 8 22.45 42.66 -38.67
C TYR A 8 23.33 42.77 -37.36
N GLY A 9 24.57 42.25 -37.18
CA GLY A 9 25.36 41.26 -37.97
C GLY A 9 26.92 41.22 -37.85
N ASP A 10 27.59 41.62 -36.74
CA ASP A 10 29.08 41.67 -36.59
C ASP A 10 29.63 40.46 -35.76
N ARG A 11 30.57 39.58 -36.21
CA ARG A 11 32.01 39.67 -36.64
C ARG A 11 33.00 39.75 -35.45
N LYS A 12 34.08 38.95 -35.36
CA LYS A 12 35.15 38.64 -36.35
C LYS A 12 35.80 37.23 -36.22
N GLU A 13 36.55 36.84 -37.27
CA GLU A 13 37.81 36.04 -37.35
C GLU A 13 38.11 34.89 -36.33
N GLY A 14 38.57 33.68 -36.70
CA GLY A 14 38.80 33.05 -38.01
C GLY A 14 40.26 32.67 -38.33
N ARG A 15 40.67 31.41 -38.10
CA ARG A 15 41.89 30.77 -38.69
C ARG A 15 41.80 29.22 -38.73
N ARG A 16 42.78 28.57 -39.35
CA ARG A 16 42.73 27.19 -39.89
C ARG A 16 44.11 26.49 -39.82
N LEU A 17 44.13 25.17 -40.03
CA LEU A 17 45.29 24.27 -40.34
C LEU A 17 45.91 23.45 -39.17
N LEU A 18 46.52 22.32 -39.57
CA LEU A 18 47.21 21.25 -38.82
C LEU A 18 48.75 21.32 -39.16
N PRO A 19 49.64 20.32 -38.91
CA PRO A 19 49.67 19.14 -38.02
C PRO A 19 51.03 19.01 -37.22
N ARG A 20 51.35 17.79 -36.72
CA ARG A 20 52.63 17.30 -36.12
C ARG A 20 52.88 17.65 -34.64
N GLY A 21 53.63 16.87 -33.84
CA GLY A 21 54.10 15.49 -34.01
C GLY A 21 55.61 15.25 -33.75
N SER A 22 55.98 14.76 -32.56
CA SER A 22 57.34 14.31 -32.18
C SER A 22 57.28 13.26 -31.04
N ARG A 23 58.40 12.59 -30.70
CA ARG A 23 58.45 11.35 -29.86
C ARG A 23 59.54 11.39 -28.77
N ARG A 24 59.22 10.80 -27.59
CA ARG A 24 60.11 10.01 -26.67
C ARG A 24 61.36 10.70 -26.08
N PRO A 25 62.12 10.04 -25.17
CA PRO A 25 61.82 8.83 -24.36
C PRO A 25 61.21 9.26 -22.99
N SER A 26 61.42 8.73 -21.78
CA SER A 26 62.07 7.54 -21.15
C SER A 26 61.47 7.39 -19.73
N GLU A 27 61.60 6.35 -18.89
CA GLU A 27 61.70 4.86 -18.95
C GLU A 27 61.20 4.37 -17.54
N GLY A 28 61.20 3.11 -17.05
CA GLY A 28 61.67 1.80 -17.49
C GLY A 28 61.28 0.70 -16.46
N HIS A 29 61.78 -0.53 -16.64
CA HIS A 29 61.69 -1.70 -15.72
C HIS A 29 60.31 -2.15 -15.17
N ARG A 30 59.73 -3.15 -15.83
CA ARG A 30 59.29 -4.40 -15.17
C ARG A 30 59.80 -5.59 -15.97
N GLN A 31 59.98 -6.73 -15.29
CA GLN A 31 60.63 -7.93 -15.81
C GLN A 31 59.69 -9.14 -15.64
N GLU A 32 59.67 -9.99 -16.68
CA GLU A 32 59.45 -11.46 -16.76
C GLU A 32 58.78 -12.21 -15.59
N ASP A 33 57.97 -13.27 -15.73
CA ASP A 33 57.18 -13.91 -16.83
C ASP A 33 56.42 -15.11 -16.14
N PRO A 34 55.95 -16.24 -16.75
CA PRO A 34 55.52 -16.57 -18.13
C PRO A 34 54.16 -17.36 -18.19
N LEU A 35 53.87 -17.99 -19.35
CA LEU A 35 52.95 -19.15 -19.59
C LEU A 35 51.42 -18.90 -19.62
N ALA A 36 50.62 -19.50 -20.51
CA ALA A 36 50.92 -20.30 -21.73
C ALA A 36 49.68 -20.41 -22.67
N ASP A 37 49.96 -20.68 -23.96
CA ASP A 37 49.18 -21.39 -25.00
C ASP A 37 47.70 -21.02 -25.31
N GLY A 38 47.18 -21.17 -26.54
CA GLY A 38 47.79 -21.59 -27.81
C GLY A 38 46.74 -22.12 -28.80
N LEU A 39 46.76 -21.69 -30.08
CA LEU A 39 45.89 -22.17 -31.15
C LEU A 39 46.65 -22.31 -32.48
N ALA A 40 46.27 -23.28 -33.32
CA ALA A 40 46.96 -23.67 -34.56
C ALA A 40 45.99 -23.85 -35.75
N GLU A 41 46.55 -24.19 -36.93
CA GLU A 41 46.01 -23.87 -38.27
C GLU A 41 45.50 -25.08 -39.11
N GLY A 42 44.95 -24.79 -40.30
CA GLY A 42 44.78 -25.73 -41.44
C GLY A 42 43.39 -26.36 -41.60
N GLU A 43 42.93 -26.80 -42.79
CA GLU A 43 43.37 -26.62 -44.19
C GLU A 43 42.18 -26.88 -45.17
N VAL A 44 42.33 -26.68 -46.49
CA VAL A 44 41.24 -26.86 -47.51
C VAL A 44 41.75 -27.38 -48.87
N PRO A 45 41.09 -28.40 -49.49
CA PRO A 45 41.22 -28.63 -50.94
C PRO A 45 39.91 -28.96 -51.74
N ARG A 46 39.47 -27.98 -52.55
CA ARG A 46 39.07 -28.03 -53.99
C ARG A 46 38.29 -29.21 -54.65
N GLY A 47 37.26 -28.82 -55.43
CA GLY A 47 37.04 -29.30 -56.84
C GLY A 47 35.59 -29.68 -57.24
N LEU A 48 35.16 -29.69 -58.53
CA LEU A 48 35.58 -28.96 -59.75
C LEU A 48 34.53 -29.11 -60.91
N ARG A 49 34.45 -28.14 -61.85
CA ARG A 49 33.83 -28.17 -63.23
C ARG A 49 32.31 -27.97 -63.40
N VAL A 50 31.73 -27.56 -64.57
CA VAL A 50 32.02 -26.55 -65.66
C VAL A 50 30.86 -26.52 -66.70
N LYS A 51 30.38 -25.33 -67.12
CA LYS A 51 29.86 -24.87 -68.47
C LYS A 51 29.02 -23.56 -68.29
N ARG A 52 29.26 -22.44 -68.99
CA ARG A 52 28.77 -21.99 -70.34
C ARG A 52 27.22 -21.98 -70.48
N ALA A 53 26.54 -20.94 -70.99
CA ALA A 53 26.89 -19.55 -71.36
C ALA A 53 25.61 -18.67 -71.58
N ASP A 54 25.76 -17.35 -71.69
CA ASP A 54 24.74 -16.30 -72.04
C ASP A 54 24.31 -16.38 -73.55
N PRO A 55 23.25 -15.70 -74.09
CA PRO A 55 22.43 -14.63 -73.51
C PRO A 55 20.89 -14.58 -73.79
N SER A 56 20.23 -13.59 -73.16
CA SER A 56 19.15 -12.71 -73.68
C SER A 56 17.69 -12.80 -73.15
N ARG A 57 17.11 -11.59 -72.91
CA ARG A 57 15.69 -11.17 -72.77
C ARG A 57 14.83 -11.72 -71.60
N ARG A 58 14.21 -10.76 -70.86
CA ARG A 58 12.88 -10.75 -70.14
C ARG A 58 12.46 -12.03 -69.39
N GLU A 59 12.05 -12.02 -68.12
CA GLU A 59 11.40 -10.98 -67.29
C GLU A 59 11.75 -11.16 -65.78
N PRO A 60 11.17 -10.45 -64.78
CA PRO A 60 11.81 -10.29 -63.46
C PRO A 60 11.63 -11.45 -62.47
N ALA A 61 12.69 -11.76 -61.73
CA ALA A 61 12.65 -12.57 -60.51
C ALA A 61 13.72 -12.10 -59.50
N LEU A 62 13.36 -11.14 -58.64
CA LEU A 62 14.07 -10.90 -57.38
C LEU A 62 13.29 -11.59 -56.25
N VAL A 63 13.95 -12.52 -55.54
CA VAL A 63 13.96 -12.69 -54.07
C VAL A 63 14.34 -14.13 -53.70
N GLY A 64 15.21 -14.25 -52.71
CA GLY A 64 15.15 -15.34 -51.73
C GLY A 64 16.46 -16.10 -51.50
N HIS A 65 16.80 -16.46 -50.27
CA HIS A 65 16.36 -16.00 -48.93
C HIS A 65 17.58 -16.24 -48.00
N ARG A 66 17.72 -15.64 -46.80
CA ARG A 66 16.95 -15.99 -45.60
C ARG A 66 16.98 -14.83 -44.57
N ALA A 67 16.18 -13.81 -44.80
CA ALA A 67 15.41 -13.27 -43.68
C ALA A 67 14.35 -14.31 -43.28
N GLY A 68 14.00 -14.37 -41.98
CA GLY A 68 13.01 -15.32 -41.45
C GLY A 68 11.58 -15.07 -41.98
N PRO A 69 10.68 -16.05 -41.85
CA PRO A 69 9.33 -15.97 -42.41
C PRO A 69 8.44 -14.97 -41.67
N GLY A 70 7.47 -14.42 -42.38
CA GLY A 70 6.38 -13.61 -41.81
C GLY A 70 5.11 -13.68 -42.67
N LEU A 71 3.98 -13.27 -42.07
CA LEU A 71 2.62 -13.28 -42.65
C LEU A 71 2.08 -14.72 -42.91
N LEU A 72 0.78 -14.98 -43.13
CA LEU A 72 -0.44 -14.13 -43.20
C LEU A 72 -1.41 -14.50 -42.05
N LEU A 73 -2.17 -13.61 -41.40
CA LEU A 73 -3.12 -12.57 -41.86
C LEU A 73 -4.53 -13.14 -42.15
N GLN A 74 -5.48 -12.86 -41.24
CA GLN A 74 -6.88 -12.59 -41.58
C GLN A 74 -7.35 -11.31 -40.88
N GLN A 75 -8.27 -10.59 -41.53
CA GLN A 75 -8.82 -9.30 -41.08
C GLN A 75 -10.32 -9.44 -40.81
N VAL A 76 -10.78 -9.00 -39.64
CA VAL A 76 -12.20 -8.70 -39.36
C VAL A 76 -12.22 -7.41 -38.52
N PRO A 77 -13.12 -6.42 -38.76
CA PRO A 77 -12.69 -5.03 -38.74
C PRO A 77 -12.92 -4.27 -37.42
N ARG A 78 -11.99 -3.37 -37.09
CA ARG A 78 -12.24 -2.26 -36.16
C ARG A 78 -13.02 -1.14 -36.87
N ARG A 79 -14.33 -1.02 -36.65
CA ARG A 79 -15.04 0.26 -36.78
C ARG A 79 -16.29 0.34 -35.89
N LEU A 80 -16.48 1.53 -35.32
CA LEU A 80 -17.63 2.04 -34.56
C LEU A 80 -18.25 1.11 -33.49
N LEU A 81 -17.90 1.39 -32.24
CA LEU A 81 -18.90 1.85 -31.26
C LEU A 81 -18.28 2.94 -30.37
N ARG A 82 -18.66 4.20 -30.60
CA ARG A 82 -18.34 5.34 -29.71
C ARG A 82 -19.51 5.52 -28.74
N ALA A 83 -19.52 4.79 -27.62
CA ALA A 83 -20.37 5.10 -26.47
C ALA A 83 -19.79 4.48 -25.19
N HIS A 84 -19.50 5.35 -24.21
CA HIS A 84 -19.38 5.16 -22.76
C HIS A 84 -19.01 3.80 -22.12
N ARG A 85 -18.12 3.91 -21.10
CA ARG A 85 -17.81 2.97 -20.00
C ARG A 85 -16.83 1.81 -20.31
N LEU A 86 -15.74 1.79 -19.51
CA LEU A 86 -15.03 0.58 -19.07
C LEU A 86 -16.00 -0.30 -18.25
N PRO A 87 -15.85 -1.65 -18.13
CA PRO A 87 -14.55 -2.32 -17.96
C PRO A 87 -14.44 -3.75 -18.52
N HIS A 88 -13.89 -3.95 -19.72
CA HIS A 88 -13.58 -5.31 -20.26
C HIS A 88 -12.08 -5.66 -20.36
N ARG A 89 -11.17 -4.76 -19.95
CA ARG A 89 -9.72 -5.04 -19.93
C ARG A 89 -9.16 -5.60 -18.62
N LEU A 90 -9.88 -5.44 -17.52
CA LEU A 90 -9.44 -5.90 -16.18
C LEU A 90 -9.54 -7.41 -15.98
N ALA A 91 -10.38 -8.11 -16.76
CA ALA A 91 -10.57 -9.56 -16.68
C ALA A 91 -9.89 -10.35 -17.83
N ALA A 92 -9.19 -9.65 -18.74
CA ALA A 92 -8.71 -10.21 -20.01
C ALA A 92 -7.17 -10.33 -20.08
N ARG A 93 -6.51 -10.40 -18.93
CA ARG A 93 -5.09 -10.76 -18.77
C ARG A 93 -4.98 -11.78 -17.65
N GLU A 94 -4.80 -13.04 -18.02
CA GLU A 94 -4.41 -14.07 -17.06
C GLU A 94 -3.00 -13.76 -16.54
N PRO A 95 -2.78 -13.70 -15.21
CA PRO A 95 -1.43 -13.59 -14.66
C PRO A 95 -0.70 -14.92 -14.85
N SER A 96 0.18 -14.97 -15.85
CA SER A 96 1.00 -16.15 -16.15
C SER A 96 1.97 -16.48 -15.01
N ALA A 97 2.13 -17.79 -14.75
CA ALA A 97 3.00 -18.41 -13.74
C ALA A 97 2.44 -18.50 -12.29
N ARG A 98 2.65 -19.68 -11.69
CA ARG A 98 2.27 -20.00 -10.29
C ARG A 98 3.35 -19.49 -9.34
N VAL A 99 3.00 -18.58 -8.42
CA VAL A 99 3.87 -18.16 -7.30
C VAL A 99 3.02 -18.04 -6.04
N HIS A 100 3.48 -18.58 -4.91
CA HIS A 100 2.85 -18.38 -3.60
C HIS A 100 3.23 -17.00 -3.05
N GLY A 101 2.24 -16.15 -2.72
CA GLY A 101 2.49 -14.79 -2.19
C GLY A 101 1.65 -13.67 -2.83
N ARG A 102 0.36 -13.92 -3.11
CA ARG A 102 -0.48 -13.04 -3.96
C ARG A 102 -0.84 -11.64 -3.43
N ALA A 103 -0.46 -11.28 -2.21
CA ALA A 103 -0.78 -9.96 -1.63
C ALA A 103 0.02 -8.80 -2.25
N HIS A 104 1.28 -9.01 -2.62
CA HIS A 104 2.17 -7.90 -3.06
C HIS A 104 1.85 -7.38 -4.48
N LEU A 105 1.48 -8.27 -5.40
CA LEU A 105 1.17 -7.93 -6.81
C LEU A 105 -0.01 -6.94 -6.98
N LEU A 106 -0.79 -6.69 -5.93
CA LEU A 106 -1.89 -5.71 -5.93
C LEU A 106 -1.47 -4.31 -5.41
N ARG A 107 -0.19 -4.06 -5.16
CA ARG A 107 0.32 -2.70 -4.90
C ARG A 107 0.56 -1.98 -6.23
N ASP A 108 1.55 -2.45 -6.96
CA ASP A 108 2.25 -1.70 -8.01
C ASP A 108 1.37 -1.31 -9.21
N GLU A 109 0.34 -2.08 -9.56
CA GLU A 109 -0.41 -1.89 -10.82
C GLU A 109 -1.58 -0.89 -10.77
N HIS A 110 -1.96 -0.32 -9.61
CA HIS A 110 -3.23 0.41 -9.46
C HIS A 110 -3.19 1.79 -8.80
N GLU A 111 -2.08 2.24 -8.23
CA GLU A 111 -2.05 3.51 -7.47
C GLU A 111 -2.11 4.76 -8.36
N GLY A 112 -1.73 4.66 -9.64
CA GLY A 112 -1.69 5.79 -10.57
C GLY A 112 -3.05 6.32 -11.09
N GLN A 113 -4.16 5.58 -10.98
CA GLN A 113 -5.46 5.98 -11.56
C GLN A 113 -6.68 5.57 -10.73
N GLY A 114 -6.86 6.20 -9.56
CA GLY A 114 -8.13 6.18 -8.80
C GLY A 114 -8.41 4.84 -8.13
N ALA A 115 -8.05 4.74 -6.84
CA ALA A 115 -8.12 3.52 -6.04
C ALA A 115 -9.45 2.76 -6.21
N VAL A 116 -9.40 1.63 -6.93
CA VAL A 116 -10.54 0.72 -7.09
C VAL A 116 -10.90 0.18 -5.71
N LEU A 117 -12.05 0.61 -5.19
CA LEU A 117 -12.41 0.36 -3.78
C LEU A 117 -12.38 -1.15 -3.49
N ARG A 118 -11.48 -1.56 -2.61
CA ARG A 118 -11.26 -2.95 -2.24
C ARG A 118 -12.35 -3.37 -1.24
N ARG A 119 -12.90 -4.57 -1.40
CA ARG A 119 -13.70 -5.23 -0.37
C ARG A 119 -12.90 -6.37 0.25
N ARG A 120 -13.02 -6.53 1.57
CA ARG A 120 -12.58 -7.72 2.31
C ARG A 120 -13.05 -9.02 1.61
N PRO A 121 -12.34 -10.14 1.78
CA PRO A 121 -12.92 -11.43 1.45
C PRO A 121 -14.18 -11.66 2.29
N ASP A 122 -15.02 -12.56 1.84
CA ASP A 122 -16.38 -12.73 2.33
C ASP A 122 -16.82 -14.15 1.96
N VAL A 123 -17.12 -15.02 2.94
CA VAL A 123 -17.49 -16.42 2.64
C VAL A 123 -18.78 -16.53 1.82
N ASN A 124 -19.63 -15.50 1.84
CA ASN A 124 -20.91 -15.46 1.12
C ASN A 124 -20.79 -14.81 -0.27
N GLU A 125 -19.95 -13.78 -0.44
CA GLU A 125 -19.80 -13.07 -1.74
C GLU A 125 -18.49 -13.38 -2.52
N SER A 126 -17.45 -13.96 -1.93
CA SER A 126 -16.15 -14.20 -2.61
C SER A 126 -16.15 -15.45 -3.49
N ALA A 127 -15.35 -15.42 -4.56
CA ALA A 127 -14.88 -16.60 -5.27
C ALA A 127 -13.55 -17.12 -4.67
N VAL A 128 -13.01 -18.20 -5.24
CA VAL A 128 -11.65 -18.67 -4.91
C VAL A 128 -10.62 -17.56 -5.21
N ASP A 129 -10.68 -17.01 -6.42
CA ASP A 129 -9.88 -15.89 -6.90
C ASP A 129 -10.59 -14.53 -6.73
N PHE A 130 -9.87 -13.44 -7.02
CA PHE A 130 -10.39 -12.08 -7.01
C PHE A 130 -11.51 -11.89 -8.03
N ALA A 131 -12.56 -11.17 -7.64
CA ALA A 131 -13.74 -10.93 -8.48
C ALA A 131 -14.14 -9.45 -8.49
N VAL A 132 -14.66 -8.97 -9.62
CA VAL A 132 -15.22 -7.62 -9.74
C VAL A 132 -16.73 -7.67 -9.44
N VAL A 133 -17.13 -7.15 -8.28
CA VAL A 133 -18.52 -7.14 -7.80
C VAL A 133 -18.99 -5.71 -7.63
N GLY A 134 -20.02 -5.29 -8.39
CA GLY A 134 -20.56 -3.92 -8.32
C GLY A 134 -19.54 -2.83 -8.64
N GLY A 135 -18.61 -3.09 -9.57
CA GLY A 135 -17.52 -2.15 -9.93
C GLY A 135 -16.38 -2.05 -8.92
N LYS A 136 -16.36 -2.92 -7.89
CA LYS A 136 -15.34 -2.98 -6.83
C LYS A 136 -14.59 -4.31 -6.90
N ILE A 137 -13.31 -4.34 -6.55
CA ILE A 137 -12.55 -5.59 -6.45
C ILE A 137 -12.82 -6.20 -5.07
N ARG A 138 -13.42 -7.39 -5.04
CA ARG A 138 -13.51 -8.22 -3.83
C ARG A 138 -12.35 -9.22 -3.83
N PHE A 139 -11.75 -9.37 -2.65
CA PHE A 139 -10.69 -10.34 -2.40
C PHE A 139 -11.20 -11.77 -2.56
N GLY A 140 -10.45 -12.59 -3.29
CA GLY A 140 -10.68 -14.03 -3.34
C GLY A 140 -10.35 -14.68 -2.00
N LEU A 141 -10.98 -15.82 -1.69
CA LEU A 141 -10.66 -16.58 -0.47
C LEU A 141 -9.18 -17.01 -0.43
N ASN A 142 -8.54 -17.21 -1.60
CA ASN A 142 -7.12 -17.56 -1.70
C ASN A 142 -6.14 -16.40 -1.39
N ALA A 143 -6.64 -15.20 -1.09
CA ALA A 143 -5.83 -14.09 -0.59
C ALA A 143 -5.63 -14.14 0.94
N VAL A 144 -6.41 -14.96 1.66
CA VAL A 144 -6.29 -15.15 3.10
C VAL A 144 -5.14 -16.12 3.40
N LYS A 145 -4.16 -15.68 4.19
CA LYS A 145 -3.05 -16.54 4.62
C LYS A 145 -3.60 -17.78 5.35
N ASN A 146 -2.89 -18.90 5.25
CA ASN A 146 -3.25 -20.19 5.82
C ASN A 146 -4.50 -20.87 5.21
N VAL A 147 -5.25 -20.24 4.30
CA VAL A 147 -6.39 -20.85 3.60
C VAL A 147 -5.92 -21.43 2.26
N GLY A 148 -5.85 -22.76 2.18
CA GLY A 148 -5.43 -23.47 0.97
C GLY A 148 -6.49 -23.45 -0.15
N GLU A 149 -6.09 -23.79 -1.38
CA GLU A 149 -7.03 -23.85 -2.52
C GLU A 149 -8.17 -24.86 -2.29
N THR A 150 -7.86 -26.02 -1.68
CA THR A 150 -8.86 -27.04 -1.29
C THR A 150 -9.90 -26.47 -0.33
N ALA A 151 -9.48 -25.67 0.66
CA ALA A 151 -10.37 -24.96 1.58
C ALA A 151 -11.24 -23.93 0.85
N CYS A 152 -10.65 -23.12 -0.03
CA CYS A 152 -11.40 -22.15 -0.84
C CYS A 152 -12.48 -22.84 -1.70
N ARG A 153 -12.17 -23.99 -2.30
CA ARG A 153 -13.10 -24.77 -3.11
C ARG A 153 -14.21 -25.43 -2.26
N ALA A 154 -13.87 -25.99 -1.10
CA ALA A 154 -14.84 -26.56 -0.17
C ALA A 154 -15.85 -25.53 0.35
N ILE A 155 -15.38 -24.34 0.73
CA ILE A 155 -16.25 -23.22 1.17
C ILE A 155 -17.22 -22.80 0.05
N VAL A 156 -16.73 -22.67 -1.18
CA VAL A 156 -17.57 -22.29 -2.34
C VAL A 156 -18.58 -23.38 -2.70
N ALA A 157 -18.22 -24.67 -2.57
CA ALA A 157 -19.14 -25.79 -2.78
C ALA A 157 -20.24 -25.84 -1.70
N ALA A 158 -19.87 -25.84 -0.42
CA ALA A 158 -20.82 -25.86 0.70
C ALA A 158 -21.78 -24.65 0.68
N ARG A 159 -21.36 -23.51 0.13
CA ARG A 159 -22.24 -22.35 -0.15
C ARG A 159 -23.17 -22.57 -1.34
N ALA A 160 -22.70 -23.23 -2.41
CA ALA A 160 -23.54 -23.53 -3.57
C ALA A 160 -24.66 -24.51 -3.21
N ASP A 161 -24.35 -25.51 -2.39
CA ASP A 161 -25.29 -26.58 -2.00
C ASP A 161 -26.27 -26.12 -0.91
N GLY A 162 -25.80 -25.36 0.09
CA GLY A 162 -26.60 -24.94 1.27
C GLY A 162 -26.99 -23.47 1.32
N GLY A 163 -26.70 -22.66 0.29
CA GLY A 163 -26.93 -21.21 0.31
C GLY A 163 -25.90 -20.42 1.14
N PRO A 164 -26.15 -19.15 1.50
CA PRO A 164 -25.22 -18.37 2.31
C PRO A 164 -25.01 -18.98 3.70
N PHE A 165 -23.86 -18.71 4.30
CA PHE A 165 -23.58 -19.02 5.70
C PHE A 165 -24.18 -17.95 6.62
N ALA A 166 -24.97 -18.39 7.61
CA ALA A 166 -25.67 -17.54 8.57
C ALA A 166 -24.84 -17.22 9.82
N SER A 167 -23.93 -18.12 10.22
CA SER A 167 -23.07 -17.95 11.39
C SER A 167 -21.79 -18.78 11.28
N ILE A 168 -20.85 -18.61 12.23
CA ILE A 168 -19.66 -19.47 12.33
C ILE A 168 -19.99 -20.93 12.65
N TRP A 169 -21.11 -21.20 13.36
CA TRP A 169 -21.58 -22.56 13.66
C TRP A 169 -22.08 -23.27 12.40
N ASP A 170 -22.96 -22.61 11.64
CA ASP A 170 -23.44 -23.09 10.34
C ASP A 170 -22.28 -23.26 9.34
N PHE A 171 -21.25 -22.41 9.41
CA PHE A 171 -20.01 -22.60 8.64
C PHE A 171 -19.25 -23.88 9.05
N THR A 172 -18.97 -24.11 10.34
CA THR A 172 -18.21 -25.29 10.79
C THR A 172 -19.01 -26.59 10.73
N GLU A 173 -20.34 -26.52 10.72
CA GLU A 173 -21.22 -27.65 10.44
C GLU A 173 -21.25 -28.04 8.96
N ARG A 174 -20.99 -27.11 8.02
CA ARG A 174 -21.13 -27.36 6.57
C ARG A 174 -19.79 -27.50 5.85
N VAL A 175 -18.70 -27.01 6.43
CA VAL A 175 -17.36 -27.07 5.85
C VAL A 175 -16.47 -27.93 6.76
N ASP A 176 -16.04 -29.09 6.25
CA ASP A 176 -15.32 -30.10 7.04
C ASP A 176 -14.09 -29.51 7.75
N PRO A 177 -14.00 -29.58 9.11
CA PRO A 177 -12.88 -29.03 9.87
C PRO A 177 -11.51 -29.64 9.56
N GLN A 178 -11.46 -30.81 8.91
CA GLN A 178 -10.20 -31.39 8.42
C GLN A 178 -9.68 -30.64 7.17
N VAL A 179 -10.57 -30.01 6.41
CA VAL A 179 -10.25 -29.17 5.24
C VAL A 179 -10.06 -27.70 5.67
N VAL A 180 -10.90 -27.18 6.57
CA VAL A 180 -10.74 -25.84 7.17
C VAL A 180 -10.39 -25.97 8.66
N ASN A 181 -9.12 -26.28 8.90
CA ASN A 181 -8.58 -26.40 10.26
C ASN A 181 -8.62 -25.08 11.04
N LYS A 182 -8.39 -25.15 12.37
CA LYS A 182 -8.41 -24.00 13.30
C LYS A 182 -7.68 -22.77 12.77
N ARG A 183 -6.46 -22.93 12.25
CA ARG A 183 -5.61 -21.84 11.76
C ARG A 183 -6.16 -21.21 10.47
N ALA A 184 -6.83 -21.98 9.62
CA ALA A 184 -7.53 -21.45 8.46
C ALA A 184 -8.80 -20.67 8.87
N LEU A 185 -9.61 -21.21 9.80
CA LEU A 185 -10.80 -20.53 10.32
C LEU A 185 -10.45 -19.23 11.05
N GLU A 186 -9.45 -19.25 11.93
CA GLU A 186 -8.91 -18.07 12.62
C GLU A 186 -8.49 -16.98 11.62
N SER A 187 -7.82 -17.38 10.53
CA SER A 187 -7.37 -16.45 9.49
C SER A 187 -8.54 -15.86 8.70
N LEU A 188 -9.61 -16.63 8.45
CA LEU A 188 -10.85 -16.15 7.83
C LEU A 188 -11.60 -15.16 8.74
N VAL A 189 -11.66 -15.43 10.05
CA VAL A 189 -12.24 -14.51 11.04
C VAL A 189 -11.42 -13.22 11.12
N LYS A 190 -10.09 -13.28 11.26
CA LYS A 190 -9.18 -12.12 11.27
C LYS A 190 -9.31 -11.29 9.98
N ALA A 191 -9.42 -11.93 8.82
CA ALA A 191 -9.66 -11.26 7.54
C ALA A 191 -11.02 -10.54 7.44
N GLY A 192 -11.95 -10.82 8.36
CA GLY A 192 -13.32 -10.33 8.33
C GLY A 192 -14.16 -11.01 7.25
N ALA A 193 -13.87 -12.29 6.95
CA ALA A 193 -14.54 -13.06 5.91
C ALA A 193 -15.85 -13.73 6.37
N LEU A 194 -16.02 -13.97 7.67
CA LEU A 194 -17.27 -14.50 8.24
C LEU A 194 -18.17 -13.34 8.75
N PRO A 195 -19.51 -13.50 8.72
CA PRO A 195 -20.42 -12.51 9.27
C PRO A 195 -20.43 -12.52 10.81
N GLY A 196 -20.22 -11.36 11.43
CA GLY A 196 -20.28 -11.17 12.88
C GLY A 196 -19.18 -10.25 13.41
N SER A 197 -19.08 -10.14 14.74
CA SER A 197 -17.91 -9.58 15.42
C SER A 197 -16.72 -10.54 15.31
N ARG A 198 -15.53 -10.01 14.98
CA ARG A 198 -14.30 -10.80 15.03
C ARG A 198 -13.97 -11.21 16.46
N LYS A 199 -14.12 -10.32 17.44
CA LYS A 199 -13.89 -10.61 18.87
C LYS A 199 -14.68 -11.83 19.32
N ALA A 200 -16.01 -11.78 19.16
CA ALA A 200 -16.88 -12.86 19.59
C ALA A 200 -16.58 -14.18 18.85
N MET A 201 -16.30 -14.13 17.53
CA MET A 201 -15.95 -15.33 16.76
C MET A 201 -14.59 -15.94 17.13
N LEU A 202 -13.61 -15.14 17.57
CA LEU A 202 -12.33 -15.66 18.08
C LEU A 202 -12.47 -16.26 19.48
N GLU A 203 -13.31 -15.68 20.34
CA GLU A 203 -13.60 -16.19 21.69
C GLU A 203 -14.27 -17.57 21.67
N ILE A 204 -15.20 -17.82 20.73
CA ILE A 204 -15.89 -19.11 20.59
C ILE A 204 -15.26 -20.07 19.57
N LEU A 205 -14.10 -19.73 18.98
CA LEU A 205 -13.49 -20.43 17.84
C LEU A 205 -13.35 -21.95 18.07
N ASP A 206 -12.84 -22.34 19.24
CA ASP A 206 -12.68 -23.76 19.60
C ASP A 206 -14.01 -24.48 19.85
N GLN A 207 -15.03 -23.78 20.33
CA GLN A 207 -16.37 -24.34 20.54
C GLN A 207 -17.06 -24.60 19.19
N ALA A 208 -16.97 -23.65 18.25
CA ALA A 208 -17.50 -23.80 16.90
C ALA A 208 -16.83 -24.95 16.14
N LEU A 209 -15.51 -25.12 16.31
CA LEU A 209 -14.78 -26.26 15.75
C LEU A 209 -15.16 -27.58 16.43
N GLY A 210 -15.31 -27.60 17.76
CA GLY A 210 -15.77 -28.80 18.49
C GLY A 210 -17.15 -29.27 18.02
N SER A 211 -18.09 -28.32 17.92
CA SER A 211 -19.43 -28.52 17.36
C SER A 211 -19.40 -29.06 15.92
N GLY A 212 -18.64 -28.41 15.04
CA GLY A 212 -18.52 -28.83 13.63
C GLY A 212 -17.92 -30.24 13.46
N ASN A 213 -16.90 -30.58 14.25
CA ASN A 213 -16.35 -31.94 14.26
C ASN A 213 -17.39 -32.96 14.75
N ALA A 214 -18.08 -32.67 15.86
CA ALA A 214 -19.11 -33.56 16.39
C ALA A 214 -20.26 -33.78 15.39
N ALA A 215 -20.69 -32.74 14.67
CA ALA A 215 -21.70 -32.84 13.61
C ALA A 215 -21.20 -33.63 12.39
N HIS A 216 -19.95 -33.44 11.96
CA HIS A 216 -19.35 -34.23 10.87
C HIS A 216 -19.20 -35.70 11.24
N ASP A 217 -18.72 -36.00 12.45
CA ASP A 217 -18.56 -37.37 12.94
C ASP A 217 -19.93 -38.03 13.20
N ALA A 218 -20.93 -37.32 13.72
CA ALA A 218 -22.29 -37.82 13.83
C ALA A 218 -22.89 -38.20 12.46
N ARG A 219 -22.60 -37.47 11.38
CA ARG A 219 -23.01 -37.86 10.02
C ARG A 219 -22.22 -39.06 9.48
N ARG A 220 -20.93 -39.17 9.82
CA ARG A 220 -20.06 -40.30 9.41
C ARG A 220 -20.44 -41.61 10.11
N PHE A 221 -20.75 -41.57 11.41
CA PHE A 221 -21.15 -42.73 12.20
C PHE A 221 -22.67 -43.01 12.12
N GLY A 222 -23.49 -41.98 11.93
CA GLY A 222 -24.95 -42.07 11.86
C GLY A 222 -25.50 -42.88 10.69
N GLN A 223 -24.70 -43.10 9.63
CA GLN A 223 -25.03 -44.08 8.58
C GLN A 223 -25.13 -45.54 9.10
N GLY A 224 -24.75 -45.80 10.36
CA GLY A 224 -24.91 -47.10 11.02
C GLY A 224 -26.17 -47.29 11.87
N SER A 225 -26.92 -46.23 12.23
CA SER A 225 -28.04 -46.34 13.18
C SER A 225 -29.42 -46.24 12.52
N ILE A 226 -29.96 -47.38 12.10
CA ILE A 226 -31.35 -47.51 11.62
C ILE A 226 -32.39 -47.42 12.77
N PHE A 227 -31.93 -47.37 14.02
CA PHE A 227 -32.76 -47.35 15.23
C PHE A 227 -33.08 -45.94 15.77
N ASP A 228 -32.44 -44.90 15.24
CA ASP A 228 -32.61 -43.50 15.69
C ASP A 228 -33.79 -42.77 15.01
N LEU A 229 -34.63 -43.52 14.28
CA LEU A 229 -35.72 -43.05 13.41
C LEU A 229 -36.97 -42.53 14.16
N GLY A 230 -36.80 -42.09 15.43
CA GLY A 230 -37.90 -41.74 16.34
C GLY A 230 -37.83 -40.37 17.01
N ASP A 231 -36.64 -39.77 17.16
CA ASP A 231 -36.49 -38.44 17.76
C ASP A 231 -36.59 -37.33 16.69
N GLU A 232 -37.31 -36.25 17.02
CA GLU A 232 -37.26 -35.04 16.21
C GLU A 232 -35.84 -34.42 16.26
N PRO A 233 -35.35 -33.80 15.17
CA PRO A 233 -34.00 -33.26 15.13
C PRO A 233 -33.83 -32.15 16.19
N GLN A 234 -33.09 -32.47 17.27
CA GLN A 234 -32.79 -31.52 18.33
C GLN A 234 -32.13 -30.28 17.75
N GLN A 235 -32.82 -29.14 17.83
CA GLN A 235 -32.25 -27.86 17.40
C GLN A 235 -31.13 -27.48 18.37
N VAL A 236 -29.88 -27.62 17.91
CA VAL A 236 -28.68 -27.26 18.68
C VAL A 236 -28.70 -25.75 18.89
N HIS A 237 -29.13 -25.32 20.07
CA HIS A 237 -29.36 -23.92 20.36
C HIS A 237 -28.05 -23.22 20.74
N TYR A 238 -27.35 -22.71 19.73
CA TYR A 238 -26.11 -21.97 19.92
C TYR A 238 -26.29 -20.68 20.75
N PRO A 239 -25.25 -20.25 21.49
CA PRO A 239 -25.28 -18.99 22.23
C PRO A 239 -25.24 -17.79 21.28
N THR A 240 -26.02 -16.75 21.59
CA THR A 240 -25.98 -15.46 20.89
C THR A 240 -24.60 -14.82 21.04
N LEU A 241 -23.96 -14.48 19.92
CA LEU A 241 -22.64 -13.85 19.92
C LEU A 241 -22.71 -12.40 20.38
N SER A 242 -21.67 -11.94 21.08
CA SER A 242 -21.51 -10.53 21.45
C SER A 242 -21.37 -9.65 20.20
N THR A 243 -21.92 -8.44 20.26
CA THR A 243 -21.70 -7.37 19.27
C THR A 243 -20.52 -6.48 19.62
N GLU A 244 -19.86 -6.71 20.76
CA GLU A 244 -18.58 -6.09 21.09
C GLU A 244 -17.51 -6.51 20.07
N GLU A 245 -16.66 -5.58 19.64
CA GLU A 245 -15.65 -5.78 18.60
C GLU A 245 -14.36 -5.06 19.02
N TYR A 246 -13.22 -5.53 18.50
CA TYR A 246 -11.90 -4.93 18.77
C TYR A 246 -11.78 -3.47 18.34
N ASP A 247 -10.76 -2.77 18.84
CA ASP A 247 -10.48 -1.41 18.43
C ASP A 247 -10.02 -1.32 16.95
N LYS A 248 -10.09 -0.13 16.36
CA LYS A 248 -9.78 0.07 14.93
C LYS A 248 -8.33 -0.29 14.57
N SER A 249 -7.38 -0.12 15.49
CA SER A 249 -5.98 -0.47 15.32
C SER A 249 -5.80 -1.99 15.32
N GLU A 250 -6.40 -2.69 16.29
CA GLU A 250 -6.42 -4.15 16.38
C GLU A 250 -7.05 -4.80 15.13
N LEU A 251 -8.19 -4.27 14.67
CA LEU A 251 -8.85 -4.75 13.44
C LEU A 251 -7.97 -4.58 12.19
N LEU A 252 -7.25 -3.46 12.08
CA LEU A 252 -6.31 -3.23 10.98
C LEU A 252 -5.06 -4.10 11.09
N HIS A 253 -4.57 -4.37 12.31
CA HIS A 253 -3.50 -5.34 12.55
C HIS A 253 -3.93 -6.77 12.15
N MET A 254 -5.14 -7.20 12.49
CA MET A 254 -5.68 -8.50 12.06
C MET A 254 -5.84 -8.61 10.53
N GLU A 255 -6.19 -7.51 9.83
CA GLU A 255 -6.16 -7.47 8.36
C GLU A 255 -4.73 -7.58 7.81
N LYS A 256 -3.75 -6.88 8.40
CA LYS A 256 -2.33 -6.98 8.01
C LYS A 256 -1.77 -8.38 8.27
N GLU A 257 -2.13 -9.00 9.38
CA GLU A 257 -1.76 -10.37 9.74
C GLU A 257 -2.36 -11.40 8.77
N SER A 258 -3.67 -11.34 8.49
CA SER A 258 -4.38 -12.34 7.69
C SER A 258 -4.30 -12.14 6.17
N LEU A 259 -4.21 -10.89 5.68
CA LEU A 259 -4.24 -10.54 4.25
C LEU A 259 -2.90 -9.96 3.73
N GLY A 260 -2.00 -9.55 4.63
CA GLY A 260 -0.72 -8.90 4.28
C GLY A 260 -0.83 -7.40 3.97
N LEU A 261 -2.06 -6.87 3.86
CA LEU A 261 -2.34 -5.46 3.63
C LEU A 261 -3.64 -5.01 4.32
N TYR A 262 -3.72 -3.71 4.61
CA TYR A 262 -4.94 -3.08 5.10
C TYR A 262 -5.94 -2.95 3.94
N VAL A 263 -7.05 -3.69 4.00
CA VAL A 263 -8.06 -3.68 2.92
C VAL A 263 -9.11 -2.61 3.16
N SER A 264 -9.44 -2.34 4.42
CA SER A 264 -10.53 -1.44 4.80
C SER A 264 -10.14 0.03 4.76
N GLU A 265 -9.01 0.38 5.40
CA GLU A 265 -8.53 1.75 5.56
C GLU A 265 -7.03 1.72 5.89
N HIS A 266 -6.23 2.64 5.37
CA HIS A 266 -4.82 2.71 5.72
C HIS A 266 -4.65 3.35 7.11
N PRO A 267 -3.74 2.88 8.00
CA PRO A 267 -3.60 3.42 9.37
C PRO A 267 -3.40 4.95 9.42
N LEU A 268 -2.67 5.51 8.44
CA LEU A 268 -2.43 6.95 8.33
C LEU A 268 -3.67 7.78 7.95
N SER A 269 -4.81 7.16 7.61
CA SER A 269 -5.99 7.90 7.13
C SER A 269 -6.55 8.84 8.20
N ALA A 270 -6.55 8.40 9.46
CA ALA A 270 -6.92 9.25 10.60
C ALA A 270 -5.89 10.36 10.90
N ALA A 271 -4.61 10.12 10.61
CA ALA A 271 -3.50 11.06 10.81
C ALA A 271 -3.28 12.02 9.62
N LYS A 272 -3.97 11.80 8.48
CA LYS A 272 -3.61 12.34 7.16
C LYS A 272 -3.38 13.85 7.14
N GLU A 273 -4.27 14.63 7.73
CA GLU A 273 -4.16 16.10 7.75
C GLU A 273 -2.95 16.57 8.55
N GLN A 274 -2.71 15.95 9.70
CA GLN A 274 -1.65 16.33 10.62
C GLN A 274 -0.27 15.90 10.09
N LEU A 275 -0.20 14.72 9.48
CA LEU A 275 0.99 14.25 8.78
C LEU A 275 1.33 15.22 7.64
N ARG A 276 0.34 15.64 6.82
CA ARG A 276 0.52 16.65 5.77
C ARG A 276 0.96 18.03 6.31
N ARG A 277 0.63 18.39 7.55
CA ARG A 277 1.14 19.63 8.19
C ARG A 277 2.60 19.49 8.68
N LYS A 278 3.16 18.28 8.68
CA LYS A 278 4.54 17.95 9.08
C LYS A 278 5.43 17.46 7.91
N THR A 279 4.95 17.48 6.66
CA THR A 279 5.69 16.96 5.48
C THR A 279 5.67 17.91 4.28
N ASP A 280 6.73 17.87 3.46
CA ASP A 280 6.92 18.72 2.27
C ASP A 280 6.25 18.15 1.00
N CYS A 281 5.90 16.85 1.02
CA CYS A 281 5.30 16.13 -0.10
C CYS A 281 4.76 14.75 0.32
N GLY A 282 3.97 14.12 -0.56
CA GLY A 282 3.68 12.68 -0.50
C GLY A 282 4.80 11.85 -1.12
N ILE A 283 4.89 10.56 -0.75
CA ILE A 283 5.98 9.67 -1.18
C ILE A 283 6.05 9.52 -2.71
N ALA A 284 4.91 9.48 -3.41
CA ALA A 284 4.88 9.43 -4.88
C ALA A 284 5.38 10.70 -5.60
N GLU A 285 5.66 11.79 -4.88
CA GLU A 285 6.30 12.98 -5.46
C GLU A 285 7.82 12.89 -5.44
N LEU A 286 8.43 11.96 -4.69
CA LEU A 286 9.88 11.84 -4.56
C LEU A 286 10.59 11.56 -5.90
N GLU A 287 9.95 10.77 -6.78
CA GLU A 287 10.42 10.53 -8.16
C GLU A 287 10.57 11.83 -8.98
N ARG A 288 9.88 12.90 -8.59
CA ARG A 288 9.89 14.22 -9.25
C ARG A 288 10.76 15.25 -8.52
N ARG A 289 11.29 14.94 -7.34
CA ARG A 289 12.27 15.78 -6.65
C ARG A 289 13.66 15.56 -7.23
N ARG A 290 14.57 16.53 -7.02
CA ARG A 290 15.93 16.47 -7.55
C ARG A 290 16.80 15.51 -6.72
N ASP A 291 17.76 14.85 -7.37
CA ASP A 291 18.80 14.11 -6.64
C ASP A 291 19.54 15.04 -5.69
N GLY A 292 19.77 14.59 -4.46
CA GLY A 292 20.39 15.40 -3.42
C GLY A 292 19.47 16.43 -2.74
N GLU A 293 18.21 16.57 -3.13
CA GLU A 293 17.25 17.45 -2.45
C GLU A 293 16.92 16.92 -1.04
N ILE A 294 16.82 17.82 -0.06
CA ILE A 294 16.40 17.47 1.31
C ILE A 294 14.91 17.72 1.45
N VAL A 295 14.18 16.72 1.93
CA VAL A 295 12.72 16.75 2.10
C VAL A 295 12.31 16.04 3.38
N VAL A 296 11.17 16.44 3.94
CA VAL A 296 10.46 15.77 5.02
C VAL A 296 9.28 15.00 4.44
N VAL A 297 9.27 13.69 4.63
CA VAL A 297 8.12 12.81 4.33
C VAL A 297 7.69 12.09 5.60
N GLY A 298 6.50 11.50 5.58
CA GLY A 298 5.94 10.80 6.73
C GLY A 298 5.09 9.63 6.29
N GLY A 299 5.17 8.53 7.04
CA GLY A 299 4.53 7.29 6.63
C GLY A 299 4.60 6.18 7.68
N LEU A 300 4.06 5.03 7.31
CA LEU A 300 4.03 3.80 8.08
C LEU A 300 5.25 2.94 7.76
N VAL A 301 5.93 2.39 8.76
CA VAL A 301 7.07 1.48 8.58
C VAL A 301 6.57 0.08 8.26
N ALA A 302 6.53 -0.27 6.98
CA ALA A 302 5.92 -1.52 6.51
C ALA A 302 6.87 -2.72 6.50
N THR A 303 8.18 -2.50 6.30
CA THR A 303 9.22 -3.54 6.51
C THR A 303 10.50 -2.91 7.07
N LEU A 304 11.27 -3.71 7.82
CA LEU A 304 12.57 -3.32 8.37
C LEU A 304 13.60 -4.42 8.11
N LYS A 305 14.80 -4.03 7.68
CA LYS A 305 15.94 -4.93 7.48
C LYS A 305 17.18 -4.30 8.11
N GLN A 306 17.65 -4.86 9.21
CA GLN A 306 18.91 -4.47 9.83
C GLN A 306 20.06 -5.15 9.10
N LEU A 307 21.06 -4.38 8.67
CA LEU A 307 22.26 -4.87 7.98
C LEU A 307 23.51 -4.24 8.60
N THR A 308 24.66 -4.85 8.38
CA THR A 308 25.96 -4.27 8.72
C THR A 308 26.62 -3.73 7.45
N THR A 309 27.11 -2.50 7.50
CA THR A 309 27.91 -1.90 6.42
C THR A 309 29.22 -2.68 6.20
N LYS A 310 29.87 -2.46 5.05
CA LYS A 310 31.23 -2.99 4.77
C LYS A 310 32.31 -2.53 5.77
N LYS A 311 32.00 -1.59 6.69
CA LYS A 311 32.89 -1.10 7.75
C LYS A 311 32.64 -1.74 9.13
N GLY A 312 31.63 -2.60 9.27
CA GLY A 312 31.21 -3.15 10.57
C GLY A 312 30.19 -2.29 11.32
N GLU A 313 29.88 -1.08 10.84
CA GLU A 313 28.85 -0.21 11.43
C GLU A 313 27.43 -0.68 11.07
N PRO A 314 26.45 -0.65 11.98
CA PRO A 314 25.07 -1.04 11.69
C PRO A 314 24.33 0.00 10.82
N MET A 315 23.37 -0.47 10.05
CA MET A 315 22.44 0.34 9.25
C MET A 315 21.08 -0.35 9.13
N VAL A 316 20.05 0.41 8.77
CA VAL A 316 18.69 -0.12 8.55
C VAL A 316 18.17 0.35 7.20
N PHE A 317 17.59 -0.59 6.45
CA PHE A 317 16.68 -0.30 5.35
C PHE A 317 15.25 -0.45 5.86
N ALA A 318 14.45 0.60 5.72
CA ALA A 318 13.04 0.62 6.10
C ALA A 318 12.18 0.91 4.86
N THR A 319 11.11 0.14 4.66
CA THR A 319 10.08 0.50 3.66
C THR A 319 9.09 1.44 4.35
N LEU A 320 9.03 2.69 3.89
CA LEU A 320 8.06 3.69 4.37
C LEU A 320 6.91 3.77 3.36
N GLU A 321 5.67 3.69 3.84
CA GLU A 321 4.45 3.68 3.02
C GLU A 321 3.51 4.82 3.44
N ASP A 322 2.94 5.53 2.46
CA ASP A 322 1.91 6.55 2.69
C ASP A 322 0.63 6.28 1.87
N LEU A 323 -0.24 7.29 1.74
CA LEU A 323 -1.49 7.18 0.96
C LEU A 323 -1.28 7.36 -0.56
N THR A 324 -0.04 7.45 -1.01
CA THR A 324 0.35 7.76 -2.41
C THR A 324 1.34 6.76 -2.99
N GLY A 325 2.19 6.12 -2.17
CA GLY A 325 3.12 5.08 -2.60
C GLY A 325 4.06 4.60 -1.48
N SER A 326 5.20 4.03 -1.88
CA SER A 326 6.23 3.51 -0.96
C SER A 326 7.65 3.89 -1.37
N VAL A 327 8.57 4.00 -0.40
CA VAL A 327 10.00 4.30 -0.63
C VAL A 327 10.92 3.53 0.30
N GLU A 328 12.11 3.18 -0.19
CA GLU A 328 13.20 2.62 0.63
C GLU A 328 13.96 3.76 1.34
N VAL A 329 13.83 3.80 2.66
CA VAL A 329 14.53 4.72 3.56
C VAL A 329 15.79 4.03 4.09
N VAL A 330 16.94 4.69 3.97
CA VAL A 330 18.25 4.19 4.43
C VAL A 330 18.71 4.99 5.64
N ALA A 331 18.69 4.36 6.82
CA ALA A 331 19.23 4.92 8.06
C ALA A 331 20.63 4.36 8.33
N PHE A 332 21.65 5.21 8.19
CA PHE A 332 23.02 4.87 8.60
C PHE A 332 23.19 4.96 10.12
N ASN A 333 24.25 4.35 10.64
CA ASN A 333 24.62 4.25 12.05
C ASN A 333 24.28 5.48 12.92
N SER A 334 24.66 6.69 12.48
CA SER A 334 24.41 7.94 13.21
C SER A 334 22.93 8.31 13.41
N VAL A 335 22.05 7.87 12.52
CA VAL A 335 20.59 8.08 12.59
C VAL A 335 19.90 6.84 13.18
N TYR A 336 20.42 5.64 12.91
CA TYR A 336 19.90 4.42 13.53
C TYR A 336 20.12 4.41 15.05
N ALA A 337 21.27 4.89 15.53
CA ALA A 337 21.57 4.94 16.98
C ALA A 337 20.61 5.84 17.77
N THR A 338 20.07 6.91 17.17
CA THR A 338 19.12 7.83 17.82
C THR A 338 17.66 7.42 17.60
N ALA A 339 17.34 6.79 16.47
CA ALA A 339 15.98 6.39 16.10
C ALA A 339 15.67 4.89 16.33
N ARG A 340 16.56 4.15 16.99
CA ARG A 340 16.47 2.69 17.15
C ARG A 340 15.13 2.22 17.70
N ASP A 341 14.64 2.89 18.74
CA ASP A 341 13.41 2.51 19.44
C ASP A 341 12.14 3.04 18.72
N LEU A 342 12.33 3.92 17.72
CA LEU A 342 11.27 4.41 16.82
C LEU A 342 11.12 3.52 15.57
N LEU A 343 12.20 2.86 15.15
CA LEU A 343 12.26 1.97 13.99
C LEU A 343 11.66 0.59 14.32
N VAL A 344 10.36 0.60 14.62
CA VAL A 344 9.50 -0.58 14.80
C VAL A 344 8.57 -0.75 13.60
N GLN A 345 8.17 -1.99 13.31
CA GLN A 345 7.19 -2.26 12.24
C GLN A 345 5.81 -1.71 12.64
N ASP A 346 5.03 -1.26 11.66
CA ASP A 346 3.74 -0.60 11.80
C ASP A 346 3.79 0.72 12.62
N GLY A 347 4.98 1.21 12.97
CA GLY A 347 5.19 2.54 13.54
C GLY A 347 4.99 3.65 12.51
N VAL A 348 4.46 4.79 12.93
CA VAL A 348 4.31 5.98 12.08
C VAL A 348 5.44 6.96 12.36
N LEU A 349 6.23 7.28 11.34
CA LEU A 349 7.42 8.12 11.45
C LEU A 349 7.34 9.33 10.53
N VAL A 350 7.99 10.41 10.95
CA VAL A 350 8.37 11.54 10.10
C VAL A 350 9.87 11.43 9.84
N VAL A 351 10.25 11.38 8.56
CA VAL A 351 11.63 11.19 8.11
C VAL A 351 12.04 12.40 7.29
N LYS A 352 13.04 13.12 7.80
CA LYS A 352 13.76 14.15 7.07
C LYS A 352 14.99 13.51 6.45
N GLY A 353 15.04 13.50 5.13
CA GLY A 353 16.04 12.76 4.39
C GLY A 353 16.45 13.46 3.10
N ARG A 354 17.53 12.96 2.51
CA ARG A 354 18.03 13.39 1.21
C ARG A 354 17.62 12.38 0.14
N VAL A 355 16.98 12.86 -0.92
CA VAL A 355 16.60 12.06 -2.09
C VAL A 355 17.87 11.55 -2.79
N ASP A 356 17.85 10.29 -3.21
CA ASP A 356 18.96 9.58 -3.83
C ASP A 356 18.47 8.77 -5.04
N HIS A 357 18.82 9.23 -6.24
CA HIS A 357 18.39 8.67 -7.54
C HIS A 357 19.53 7.94 -8.28
N LYS A 358 20.57 7.50 -7.58
CA LYS A 358 21.78 6.90 -8.20
C LYS A 358 21.52 5.60 -8.98
N GLN A 359 20.43 4.90 -8.69
CA GLN A 359 20.03 3.68 -9.38
C GLN A 359 18.89 4.03 -10.34
N MET A 360 19.10 3.80 -11.64
CA MET A 360 18.19 4.27 -12.68
C MET A 360 16.84 3.54 -12.60
N GLY A 361 15.81 4.24 -12.10
CA GLY A 361 14.48 3.68 -11.84
C GLY A 361 14.19 3.32 -10.37
N GLU A 362 15.12 3.57 -9.45
CA GLU A 362 14.90 3.44 -8.00
C GLU A 362 15.10 4.80 -7.30
N THR A 363 14.04 5.32 -6.68
CA THR A 363 14.13 6.48 -5.78
C THR A 363 14.36 6.00 -4.35
N LYS A 364 15.37 6.52 -3.65
CA LYS A 364 15.65 6.20 -2.24
C LYS A 364 15.77 7.45 -1.39
N LEU A 365 15.53 7.31 -0.09
CA LEU A 365 15.64 8.41 0.87
C LEU A 365 16.71 8.09 1.90
N VAL A 366 17.86 8.77 1.83
CA VAL A 366 18.89 8.66 2.88
C VAL A 366 18.43 9.50 4.07
N ALA A 367 18.08 8.85 5.17
CA ALA A 367 17.61 9.54 6.37
C ALA A 367 18.72 10.41 6.97
N LEU A 368 18.37 11.63 7.35
CA LEU A 368 19.22 12.57 8.10
C LEU A 368 18.73 12.68 9.55
N GLU A 369 17.41 12.59 9.74
CA GLU A 369 16.71 12.74 11.02
C GLU A 369 15.40 11.95 10.93
N ILE A 370 15.06 11.21 11.99
CA ILE A 370 13.85 10.39 12.09
C ILE A 370 13.19 10.72 13.44
N SER A 371 11.89 11.01 13.42
CA SER A 371 11.10 11.30 14.61
C SER A 371 9.77 10.54 14.58
N ALA A 372 9.20 10.30 15.77
CA ALA A 372 7.87 9.72 15.90
C ALA A 372 6.82 10.68 15.33
N PHE A 373 5.85 10.16 14.58
CA PHE A 373 4.64 10.93 14.32
C PHE A 373 3.76 10.94 15.57
N GLU A 374 3.96 11.93 16.42
CA GLU A 374 2.97 12.29 17.44
C GLU A 374 1.76 12.95 16.76
N ALA A 375 0.61 12.28 16.81
CA ALA A 375 -0.67 12.89 16.50
C ALA A 375 -0.98 13.95 17.56
N THR A 376 -1.20 15.20 17.16
CA THR A 376 -1.72 16.20 18.07
C THR A 376 -3.17 15.84 18.37
N PRO A 377 -3.61 15.66 19.62
CA PRO A 377 -5.00 15.35 19.90
C PRO A 377 -5.88 16.49 19.40
N GLU A 378 -6.72 16.21 18.40
CA GLU A 378 -7.65 17.21 17.90
C GLU A 378 -8.67 17.48 18.98
N ARG A 379 -8.57 18.68 19.56
CA ARG A 379 -9.49 19.19 20.58
C ARG A 379 -10.86 19.40 19.94
N LYS A 380 -11.63 18.31 19.85
CA LYS A 380 -13.00 18.26 19.30
C LYS A 380 -13.93 19.23 20.01
N GLU A 381 -13.61 19.55 21.26
CA GLU A 381 -14.19 20.62 22.06
C GLU A 381 -13.07 21.46 22.68
N VAL A 382 -13.33 22.73 22.90
CA VAL A 382 -12.48 23.64 23.67
C VAL A 382 -13.14 23.90 25.01
N ARG A 383 -12.45 23.63 26.12
CA ARG A 383 -12.93 23.96 27.47
C ARG A 383 -12.14 25.12 28.05
N LEU A 384 -12.86 26.17 28.45
CA LEU A 384 -12.31 27.37 29.06
C LEU A 384 -12.86 27.53 30.47
N LYS A 385 -12.00 27.83 31.45
CA LYS A 385 -12.38 28.02 32.84
C LYS A 385 -12.37 29.51 33.19
N VAL A 386 -13.49 30.02 33.68
CA VAL A 386 -13.66 31.44 34.01
C VAL A 386 -14.22 31.60 35.41
N ASP A 387 -13.51 32.33 36.28
CA ASP A 387 -14.00 32.63 37.62
C ASP A 387 -14.76 33.95 37.63
N ALA A 388 -16.09 33.86 37.58
CA ALA A 388 -16.99 35.01 37.51
C ALA A 388 -16.99 35.87 38.79
N ARG A 389 -16.27 35.47 39.84
CA ARG A 389 -16.08 36.25 41.08
C ARG A 389 -14.94 37.26 40.96
N ILE A 390 -14.03 37.08 40.00
CA ILE A 390 -12.83 37.92 39.79
C ILE A 390 -12.66 38.40 38.34
N ALA A 391 -13.42 37.86 37.38
CA ALA A 391 -13.36 38.25 35.98
C ALA A 391 -13.77 39.74 35.79
N PRO A 392 -12.96 40.58 35.12
CA PRO A 392 -13.29 41.98 34.90
C PRO A 392 -14.52 42.19 34.01
N ALA A 393 -15.17 43.35 34.19
CA ALA A 393 -16.39 43.75 33.48
C ALA A 393 -16.12 44.07 32.00
N GLY A 394 -16.05 43.02 31.17
CA GLY A 394 -15.75 43.08 29.74
C GLY A 394 -15.45 41.70 29.14
N VAL A 395 -14.87 40.80 29.95
CA VAL A 395 -14.36 39.48 29.54
C VAL A 395 -15.31 38.68 28.64
N VAL A 396 -16.61 38.64 28.91
CA VAL A 396 -17.57 37.87 28.10
C VAL A 396 -17.67 38.43 26.67
N ARG A 397 -17.55 39.75 26.49
CA ARG A 397 -17.56 40.42 25.18
C ARG A 397 -16.23 40.26 24.45
N GLU A 398 -15.12 40.33 25.18
CA GLU A 398 -13.76 40.15 24.64
C GLU A 398 -13.53 38.69 24.20
N LEU A 399 -13.93 37.72 25.03
CA LEU A 399 -13.91 36.30 24.66
C LEU A 399 -14.82 36.02 23.46
N ALA A 400 -15.98 36.67 23.39
CA ALA A 400 -16.89 36.59 22.24
C ALA A 400 -16.40 37.34 20.98
N ALA A 401 -15.29 38.08 21.06
CA ALA A 401 -14.55 38.61 19.90
C ALA A 401 -13.48 37.60 19.46
N VAL A 402 -12.57 37.19 20.35
CA VAL A 402 -11.52 36.19 20.07
C VAL A 402 -12.12 34.90 19.48
N VAL A 403 -13.24 34.42 20.02
CA VAL A 403 -13.95 33.23 19.50
C VAL A 403 -14.51 33.43 18.08
N LYS A 404 -14.81 34.66 17.65
CA LYS A 404 -15.27 34.98 16.29
C LYS A 404 -14.14 35.18 15.29
N ASP A 405 -12.96 35.59 15.76
CA ASP A 405 -11.80 35.83 14.91
C ASP A 405 -11.10 34.50 14.50
N PHE A 406 -11.35 33.41 15.25
CA PHE A 406 -10.87 32.04 14.95
C PHE A 406 -11.99 31.01 14.65
N PRO A 407 -12.87 31.24 13.64
CA PRO A 407 -14.02 30.39 13.39
C PRO A 407 -13.64 28.96 12.96
N GLY A 408 -14.41 27.98 13.42
CA GLY A 408 -14.22 26.57 13.08
C GLY A 408 -15.36 25.67 13.54
N GLU A 409 -15.08 24.38 13.71
CA GLU A 409 -16.12 23.36 13.97
C GLU A 409 -16.25 22.95 15.44
N ALA A 410 -15.23 23.19 16.28
CA ALA A 410 -15.21 22.71 17.66
C ALA A 410 -16.14 23.56 18.56
N PRO A 411 -17.13 22.97 19.27
CA PRO A 411 -17.85 23.67 20.34
C PRO A 411 -16.89 24.18 21.42
N VAL A 412 -17.24 25.34 21.98
CA VAL A 412 -16.56 25.94 23.13
C VAL A 412 -17.46 25.79 24.35
N TYR A 413 -16.94 25.17 25.40
CA TYR A 413 -17.55 25.11 26.72
C TYR A 413 -16.84 26.07 27.68
N VAL A 414 -17.62 26.78 28.50
CA VAL A 414 -17.11 27.68 29.53
C VAL A 414 -17.52 27.17 30.91
N ASP A 415 -16.54 26.68 31.66
CA ASP A 415 -16.65 26.26 33.06
C ASP A 415 -16.59 27.51 33.96
N LEU A 416 -17.78 28.06 34.25
CA LEU A 416 -17.95 29.21 35.12
C LEU A 416 -17.94 28.83 36.60
N VAL A 417 -16.99 29.37 37.37
CA VAL A 417 -17.09 29.38 38.83
C VAL A 417 -17.90 30.61 39.26
N THR A 418 -19.04 30.40 39.92
CA THR A 418 -19.91 31.48 40.41
C THR A 418 -20.09 31.43 41.92
N SER A 419 -20.62 32.49 42.53
CA SER A 419 -21.02 32.49 43.96
C SER A 419 -22.03 31.39 44.31
N ASN A 420 -22.79 30.92 43.32
CA ASN A 420 -23.88 29.96 43.48
C ASN A 420 -23.46 28.55 43.03
N GLY A 421 -22.14 28.30 42.96
CA GLY A 421 -21.54 27.04 42.51
C GLY A 421 -21.00 27.07 41.07
N PRO A 422 -20.38 25.97 40.61
CA PRO A 422 -19.91 25.83 39.24
C PRO A 422 -21.06 25.65 38.25
N LYS A 423 -20.90 26.16 37.03
CA LYS A 423 -21.81 25.94 35.89
C LYS A 423 -21.00 25.77 34.60
N VAL A 424 -21.45 24.89 33.71
CA VAL A 424 -20.89 24.77 32.35
C VAL A 424 -21.85 25.45 31.38
N LEU A 425 -21.33 26.29 30.48
CA LEU A 425 -22.08 26.86 29.35
C LEU A 425 -21.50 26.38 28.03
N GLU A 426 -22.31 25.79 27.15
CA GLU A 426 -21.96 25.63 25.74
C GLU A 426 -22.18 26.97 25.02
N LEU A 427 -21.18 27.46 24.28
CA LEU A 427 -21.37 28.61 23.40
C LEU A 427 -22.12 28.16 22.12
N GLY A 428 -23.10 28.95 21.70
CA GLY A 428 -24.00 28.58 20.60
C GLY A 428 -23.29 28.39 19.24
N PRO A 429 -23.97 27.84 18.22
CA PRO A 429 -23.33 27.39 16.98
C PRO A 429 -22.49 28.43 16.22
N SER A 430 -22.76 29.73 16.41
CA SER A 430 -22.00 30.86 15.85
C SER A 430 -20.72 31.22 16.62
N TYR A 431 -20.35 30.44 17.63
CA TYR A 431 -19.20 30.61 18.52
C TYR A 431 -18.33 29.34 18.58
N ARG A 432 -18.32 28.56 17.49
CA ARG A 432 -17.44 27.40 17.30
C ARG A 432 -16.10 27.84 16.74
N VAL A 433 -15.02 27.24 17.24
CA VAL A 433 -13.64 27.68 16.95
C VAL A 433 -12.83 26.63 16.20
N LYS A 434 -11.72 27.09 15.62
CA LYS A 434 -10.63 26.22 15.19
C LYS A 434 -9.55 26.21 16.28
N PRO A 435 -9.26 25.07 16.94
CA PRO A 435 -8.31 25.01 18.05
C PRO A 435 -6.85 25.08 17.56
N VAL A 436 -6.42 26.28 17.16
CA VAL A 436 -5.04 26.59 16.73
C VAL A 436 -4.23 27.21 17.87
N PRO A 437 -2.87 27.15 17.85
CA PRO A 437 -2.03 27.73 18.89
C PRO A 437 -2.32 29.22 19.14
N ASP A 438 -2.57 29.99 18.09
CA ASP A 438 -2.78 31.44 18.15
C ASP A 438 -4.03 31.81 18.95
N PHE A 439 -5.15 31.10 18.70
CA PHE A 439 -6.38 31.20 19.50
C PHE A 439 -6.12 30.92 20.99
N PHE A 440 -5.34 29.86 21.31
CA PHE A 440 -5.00 29.57 22.69
C PHE A 440 -4.06 30.62 23.31
N ALA A 441 -3.21 31.28 22.52
CA ALA A 441 -2.36 32.38 22.99
C ALA A 441 -3.20 33.62 23.37
N GLU A 442 -4.16 34.01 22.52
CA GLU A 442 -5.08 35.12 22.82
C GLU A 442 -6.00 34.82 24.01
N VAL A 443 -6.57 33.61 24.07
CA VAL A 443 -7.40 33.21 25.21
C VAL A 443 -6.60 33.14 26.52
N LYS A 444 -5.33 32.71 26.48
CA LYS A 444 -4.42 32.77 27.65
C LYS A 444 -4.07 34.21 28.04
N ALA A 445 -3.91 35.12 27.08
CA ALA A 445 -3.68 36.54 27.37
C ALA A 445 -4.89 37.21 28.02
N LEU A 446 -6.11 36.80 27.63
CA LEU A 446 -7.37 37.32 28.18
C LEU A 446 -7.74 36.73 29.56
N LEU A 447 -7.58 35.41 29.75
CA LEU A 447 -8.08 34.68 30.90
C LEU A 447 -7.00 34.14 31.85
N GLY A 448 -5.72 34.23 31.47
CA GLY A 448 -4.59 33.61 32.17
C GLY A 448 -4.36 32.15 31.77
N GLU A 449 -3.15 31.63 32.05
CA GLU A 449 -2.76 30.29 31.59
C GLU A 449 -3.63 29.15 32.14
N ALA A 450 -4.08 29.26 33.39
CA ALA A 450 -4.90 28.26 34.07
C ALA A 450 -6.36 28.22 33.60
N ALA A 451 -6.73 29.04 32.60
CA ALA A 451 -8.06 29.08 32.03
C ALA A 451 -8.26 28.15 30.83
N VAL A 452 -7.19 27.59 30.23
CA VAL A 452 -7.31 26.58 29.17
C VAL A 452 -7.12 25.19 29.79
N LEU A 453 -8.16 24.37 29.73
CA LEU A 453 -8.14 22.95 30.15
C LEU A 453 -7.68 22.06 28.99
#